data_AF-W6MSJ3-F1
#
_entry.id   AF-W6MSJ3-F1
#
_cell.length_a   1.000
_cell.length_b   1.000
_cell.length_c   1.000
_cell.angle_alpha   90.00
_cell.angle_beta   90.00
_cell.angle_gamma   90.00
#
_symmetry.space_group_name_H-M   'P 1'
#
loop_
_entity.id
_entity.type
_entity.pdbx_description
1 polymer ?
#
loop_
_entity_poly.entity_id
_entity_poly.type
_entity_poly.pdbx_seq_one_letter_code
_entity_poly.pdbx_strand_id
1 'polypeptide(L)'
;MSVQVLVVPLRVVPRLKDLTDEESLDYIQTIQLIHRFIEKVYKADSLNISMQDGAAAGQSVPHVHTHIIPRYFVDGYGDNIYGMLEENENGLGGTFKKAKKLEVEDDGTRKPRSMEVMEKEAEWLKEELAKFMDKK
;
A
#
# COMPACT_ATOMS: atom_id res chain seq x y z
N MET A 1 5.24 11.24 -9.19
CA MET A 1 5.83 10.49 -8.06
C MET A 1 4.70 9.72 -7.42
N SER A 2 4.74 8.39 -7.43
CA SER A 2 3.76 7.57 -6.71
C SER A 2 4.12 7.57 -5.22
N VAL A 3 3.35 8.33 -4.44
CA VAL A 3 3.44 8.27 -2.99
C VAL A 3 2.66 7.03 -2.54
N GLN A 4 3.27 6.23 -1.69
CA GLN A 4 2.57 5.17 -0.96
C GLN A 4 3.10 5.13 0.46
N VAL A 5 2.23 4.87 1.42
CA VAL A 5 2.61 4.62 2.81
C VAL A 5 2.21 3.20 3.21
N LEU A 6 2.88 2.68 4.23
CA LEU A 6 2.57 1.39 4.83
C LEU A 6 2.07 1.60 6.25
N VAL A 7 1.01 0.89 6.64
CA VAL A 7 0.64 0.70 8.03
C VAL A 7 1.05 -0.71 8.44
N VAL A 8 1.83 -0.81 9.52
CA VAL A 8 2.51 -2.03 9.95
C VAL A 8 2.33 -2.15 11.48
N PRO A 9 1.94 -3.33 12.03
CA PRO A 9 1.90 -3.52 13.46
C PRO A 9 3.32 -3.44 14.06
N LEU A 10 3.43 -3.07 15.33
CA LEU A 10 4.73 -3.02 16.00
C LEU A 10 5.31 -4.42 16.21
N ARG A 11 4.46 -5.40 16.55
CA ARG A 11 4.87 -6.79 16.70
C ARG A 11 5.02 -7.43 15.32
N VAL A 12 6.20 -7.99 15.07
CA VAL A 12 6.50 -8.66 13.80
C VAL A 12 5.76 -9.99 13.71
N VAL A 13 4.65 -10.00 12.98
CA VAL A 13 3.89 -11.21 12.65
C VAL A 13 3.72 -11.38 11.15
N PRO A 14 3.83 -12.60 10.60
CA PRO A 14 3.79 -12.80 9.16
C PRO A 14 2.38 -12.70 8.58
N ARG A 15 1.35 -13.06 9.33
CA ARG A 15 -0.03 -13.17 8.82
C ARG A 15 -1.02 -12.34 9.61
N LEU A 16 -2.07 -11.87 8.94
CA LEU A 16 -3.16 -11.11 9.57
C LEU A 16 -3.78 -11.88 10.74
N LYS A 17 -3.97 -13.19 10.55
CA LYS A 17 -4.51 -14.11 11.57
C LYS A 17 -3.64 -14.28 12.81
N ASP A 18 -2.39 -13.80 12.78
CA ASP A 18 -1.45 -13.94 13.89
C ASP A 18 -1.49 -12.71 14.83
N LEU A 19 -2.26 -11.67 14.49
CA LEU A 19 -2.54 -10.53 15.37
C LEU A 19 -3.45 -10.96 16.52
N THR A 20 -3.31 -10.31 17.68
CA THR A 20 -4.33 -10.41 18.74
C THR A 20 -5.56 -9.56 18.39
N ASP A 21 -6.63 -9.70 19.16
CA ASP A 21 -7.84 -8.89 18.97
C ASP A 21 -7.54 -7.40 19.23
N GLU A 22 -6.73 -7.09 20.24
CA GLU A 22 -6.31 -5.72 20.57
C GLU A 22 -5.46 -5.11 19.46
N GLU A 23 -4.49 -5.87 18.94
CA GLU A 23 -3.66 -5.43 17.82
C GLU A 23 -4.48 -5.27 16.54
N SER A 24 -5.45 -6.16 16.30
CA SER A 24 -6.34 -6.06 15.14
C SER A 24 -7.18 -4.77 15.19
N LEU A 25 -7.69 -4.42 16.38
CA LEU A 25 -8.44 -3.18 16.59
C LEU A 25 -7.57 -1.95 16.40
N ASP A 26 -6.39 -1.90 17.02
CA ASP A 26 -5.44 -0.80 16.86
C ASP A 26 -5.00 -0.63 15.40
N TYR A 27 -4.73 -1.75 14.73
CA TYR A 27 -4.28 -1.79 13.35
C TYR A 27 -5.34 -1.21 12.39
N ILE A 28 -6.61 -1.64 12.50
CA ILE A 28 -7.67 -1.11 11.63
C ILE A 28 -8.00 0.35 11.95
N GLN A 29 -7.96 0.76 13.22
CA GLN A 29 -8.14 2.17 13.61
C GLN A 29 -7.03 3.05 13.04
N THR A 30 -5.79 2.55 13.05
CA THR A 30 -4.64 3.23 12.43
C THR A 30 -4.82 3.34 10.92
N ILE A 31 -5.24 2.27 10.23
CA ILE A 31 -5.55 2.32 8.79
C ILE A 31 -6.61 3.39 8.49
N GLN A 32 -7.69 3.45 9.26
CA GLN A 32 -8.74 4.45 9.08
C GLN A 32 -8.26 5.88 9.38
N LEU A 33 -7.37 6.06 10.36
CA LEU A 33 -6.73 7.35 10.62
C LEU A 33 -5.89 7.80 9.44
N ILE A 34 -4.97 6.95 9.00
CA ILE A 34 -4.05 7.25 7.90
C ILE A 34 -4.82 7.42 6.59
N HIS A 35 -5.90 6.68 6.35
CA HIS A 35 -6.81 6.91 5.22
C HIS A 35 -7.25 8.38 5.14
N ARG A 36 -7.97 8.86 6.17
CA ARG A 36 -8.53 10.23 6.18
C ARG A 36 -7.43 11.28 6.08
N PHE A 37 -6.28 11.03 6.71
CA PHE A 37 -5.15 11.93 6.67
C PHE A 37 -4.52 12.02 5.27
N ILE A 38 -4.19 10.87 4.67
CA ILE A 38 -3.51 10.77 3.37
C ILE A 38 -4.39 11.32 2.26
N GLU A 39 -5.68 10.96 2.24
CA GLU A 39 -6.66 11.50 1.28
C GLU A 39 -6.69 13.04 1.33
N LYS A 40 -6.71 13.62 2.54
CA LYS A 40 -6.72 15.06 2.73
C LYS A 40 -5.40 15.74 2.35
N VAL A 41 -4.26 15.22 2.83
CA VAL A 41 -2.96 15.89 2.67
C VAL A 41 -2.48 15.85 1.21
N TYR A 42 -2.77 14.77 0.49
CA TYR A 42 -2.45 14.62 -0.93
C TYR A 42 -3.58 15.04 -1.87
N LYS A 43 -4.72 15.51 -1.33
CA LYS A 43 -5.92 15.89 -2.09
C LYS A 43 -6.33 14.79 -3.08
N ALA A 44 -6.27 13.55 -2.63
CA ALA A 44 -6.65 12.40 -3.43
C ALA A 44 -8.16 12.36 -3.64
N ASP A 45 -8.61 11.80 -4.76
CA ASP A 45 -10.04 11.57 -5.01
C ASP A 45 -10.53 10.31 -4.29
N SER A 46 -9.63 9.33 -4.07
CA SER A 46 -9.87 8.06 -3.37
C SER A 46 -8.54 7.39 -3.02
N LEU A 47 -8.56 6.27 -2.29
CA LEU A 47 -7.37 5.48 -1.99
C LEU A 47 -7.54 4.01 -2.42
N ASN A 48 -6.47 3.37 -2.88
CA ASN A 48 -6.37 1.92 -2.80
C ASN A 48 -5.80 1.52 -1.45
N ILE A 49 -6.49 0.62 -0.77
CA ILE A 49 -6.05 -0.02 0.48
C ILE A 49 -5.89 -1.51 0.17
N SER A 50 -4.67 -2.03 0.24
CA SER A 50 -4.40 -3.43 -0.12
C SER A 50 -3.46 -4.12 0.87
N MET A 51 -3.72 -5.40 1.10
CA MET A 51 -2.92 -6.28 1.95
C MET A 51 -2.73 -7.61 1.23
N GLN A 52 -1.49 -8.07 1.15
CA GLN A 52 -1.12 -9.37 0.62
C GLN A 52 -0.79 -10.28 1.80
N ASP A 53 -1.76 -11.07 2.26
CA ASP A 53 -1.62 -11.91 3.45
C ASP A 53 -1.13 -13.33 3.09
N GLY A 54 0.18 -13.51 3.06
CA GLY A 54 0.86 -14.78 2.76
C GLY A 54 1.50 -14.84 1.36
N ALA A 55 2.47 -15.73 1.19
CA ALA A 55 3.26 -15.84 -0.04
C ALA A 55 2.41 -16.09 -1.30
N ALA A 56 1.34 -16.89 -1.20
CA ALA A 56 0.42 -17.14 -2.31
C ALA A 56 -0.38 -15.90 -2.73
N ALA A 57 -0.54 -14.92 -1.84
CA ALA A 57 -1.15 -13.63 -2.13
C ALA A 57 -0.14 -12.58 -2.65
N GLY A 58 1.13 -12.95 -2.85
CA GLY A 58 2.20 -12.06 -3.32
C GLY A 58 3.07 -11.44 -2.24
N GLN A 59 2.87 -11.78 -0.96
CA GLN A 59 3.64 -11.22 0.15
C GLN A 59 5.15 -11.52 0.00
N SER A 60 5.97 -10.46 -0.08
CA SER A 60 7.42 -10.57 -0.23
C SER A 60 8.17 -10.53 1.12
N VAL A 61 7.71 -9.68 2.05
CA VAL A 61 8.26 -9.55 3.40
C VAL A 61 7.30 -10.22 4.39
N PRO A 62 7.74 -11.21 5.20
CA PRO A 62 6.88 -11.95 6.13
C PRO A 62 6.56 -11.13 7.39
N HIS A 63 5.94 -9.97 7.18
CA HIS A 63 5.40 -9.07 8.19
C HIS A 63 4.10 -8.49 7.63
N VAL A 64 3.01 -8.51 8.38
CA VAL A 64 1.74 -7.88 7.98
C VAL A 64 1.97 -6.40 7.67
N HIS A 65 1.53 -5.96 6.49
CA HIS A 65 1.55 -4.54 6.12
C HIS A 65 0.41 -4.24 5.16
N THR A 66 -0.16 -3.04 5.29
CA THR A 66 -1.23 -2.54 4.43
C THR A 66 -0.68 -1.37 3.63
N HIS A 67 -0.78 -1.47 2.31
CA HIS A 67 -0.48 -0.38 1.40
C HIS A 67 -1.64 0.61 1.37
N ILE A 68 -1.33 1.90 1.47
CA ILE A 68 -2.28 2.99 1.27
C ILE A 68 -1.74 3.86 0.14
N ILE A 69 -2.46 3.88 -0.97
CA ILE A 69 -2.04 4.49 -2.23
C ILE A 69 -3.09 5.52 -2.66
N PRO A 70 -2.75 6.84 -2.68
CA PRO A 70 -3.60 7.89 -3.23
C PRO A 70 -3.94 7.65 -4.69
N ARG A 71 -5.21 7.81 -5.05
CA ARG A 71 -5.75 7.66 -6.40
C ARG A 71 -6.43 8.94 -6.87
N TYR A 72 -6.34 9.21 -8.15
CA TYR A 72 -6.95 10.36 -8.80
C TYR A 72 -7.77 9.92 -10.01
N PHE A 73 -8.84 10.63 -10.35
CA PHE A 73 -9.68 10.27 -11.52
C PHE A 73 -8.89 10.21 -12.84
N VAL A 74 -7.83 11.01 -12.94
CA VAL A 74 -6.95 11.06 -14.11
C VAL A 74 -6.04 9.83 -14.26
N ASP A 75 -5.95 8.98 -13.23
CA ASP A 75 -5.06 7.81 -13.27
C ASP A 75 -5.57 6.74 -14.27
N GLY A 76 -6.87 6.70 -14.58
CA GLY A 76 -7.44 5.79 -15.59
C GLY A 76 -7.64 4.33 -15.16
N TYR A 77 -7.49 3.99 -13.87
CA TYR A 77 -7.58 2.60 -13.41
C TYR A 77 -9.01 2.15 -13.08
N GLY A 78 -9.85 2.98 -12.47
CA GLY A 78 -11.27 2.66 -12.18
C GLY A 78 -11.52 1.22 -11.72
N ASP A 79 -12.60 0.61 -12.22
CA ASP A 79 -12.90 -0.82 -12.03
C ASP A 79 -12.01 -1.75 -12.89
N ASN A 80 -11.22 -1.19 -13.82
CA ASN A 80 -10.31 -1.96 -14.67
C ASN A 80 -9.24 -2.68 -13.84
N ILE A 81 -9.02 -2.30 -12.58
CA ILE A 81 -8.07 -2.98 -11.69
C ILE A 81 -8.41 -4.47 -11.51
N TYR A 82 -9.70 -4.84 -11.50
CA TYR A 82 -10.09 -6.25 -11.42
C TYR A 82 -9.82 -6.99 -12.72
N GLY A 83 -10.11 -6.36 -13.87
CA GLY A 83 -9.72 -6.89 -15.18
C GLY A 83 -8.21 -7.08 -15.30
N MET A 84 -7.42 -6.10 -14.84
CA MET A 84 -5.96 -6.20 -14.78
C MET A 84 -5.50 -7.33 -13.83
N LEU A 85 -6.19 -7.59 -12.72
CA LEU A 85 -5.87 -8.70 -11.83
C LEU A 85 -6.24 -10.05 -12.45
N GLU A 86 -7.42 -10.19 -13.03
CA GLU A 86 -7.92 -11.42 -13.68
C GLU A 86 -7.12 -11.79 -14.95
N GLU A 87 -6.78 -10.81 -15.78
CA GLU A 87 -5.91 -11.00 -16.95
C GLU A 87 -4.53 -11.54 -16.53
N ASN A 88 -4.08 -11.19 -15.33
CA ASN A 88 -2.83 -11.67 -14.74
C ASN A 88 -2.95 -13.03 -14.05
N GLU A 89 -4.11 -13.36 -13.47
CA GLU A 89 -4.39 -14.69 -12.91
C GLU A 89 -4.37 -15.80 -13.98
N ASN A 90 -4.85 -15.50 -15.18
CA ASN A 90 -4.76 -16.43 -16.32
C ASN A 90 -3.32 -16.72 -16.78
N GLY A 91 -2.32 -15.96 -16.30
CA GLY A 91 -0.89 -16.20 -16.51
C GLY A 91 -0.20 -17.01 -15.40
N LEU A 92 -0.89 -17.32 -14.30
CA LEU A 92 -0.34 -17.98 -13.11
C LEU A 92 -0.54 -19.52 -13.09
N GLY A 93 -1.30 -20.06 -14.06
CA GLY A 93 -1.76 -21.45 -14.07
C GLY A 93 -0.78 -22.53 -14.55
N GLY A 94 0.50 -22.25 -14.79
CA GLY A 94 1.37 -23.29 -15.35
C GLY A 94 2.85 -23.02 -15.24
N THR A 95 3.47 -23.51 -14.16
CA THR A 95 4.93 -23.60 -13.97
C THR A 95 5.67 -22.26 -13.97
N PHE A 96 6.65 -22.12 -13.09
CA PHE A 96 7.60 -21.00 -12.97
C PHE A 96 8.51 -20.79 -14.22
N LYS A 97 8.05 -21.10 -15.44
CA LYS A 97 8.81 -21.00 -16.68
C LYS A 97 7.98 -20.26 -17.74
N LYS A 98 8.40 -19.02 -18.02
CA LYS A 98 7.86 -18.06 -19.00
C LYS A 98 6.63 -17.25 -18.54
N ALA A 99 6.80 -16.46 -17.48
CA ALA A 99 6.02 -15.23 -17.35
C ALA A 99 6.30 -14.36 -18.59
N LYS A 100 5.30 -14.18 -19.47
CA LYS A 100 5.33 -13.06 -20.41
C LYS A 100 4.97 -11.85 -19.58
N LYS A 101 6.02 -11.11 -19.20
CA LYS A 101 6.01 -9.90 -18.37
C LYS A 101 4.76 -9.09 -18.72
N LEU A 102 3.86 -8.87 -17.75
CA LEU A 102 3.10 -7.62 -17.75
C LEU A 102 4.09 -6.53 -18.14
N GLU A 103 3.79 -5.73 -19.15
CA GLU A 103 4.45 -4.43 -19.24
C GLU A 103 3.87 -3.54 -18.13
N VAL A 104 4.09 -3.95 -16.88
CA VAL A 104 4.38 -3.00 -15.82
C VAL A 104 5.56 -2.22 -16.39
N GLU A 105 5.40 -0.90 -16.52
CA GLU A 105 6.52 0.01 -16.74
C GLU A 105 7.72 -0.54 -15.97
N ASP A 106 8.82 -0.79 -16.67
CA ASP A 106 9.96 -1.49 -16.09
C ASP A 106 10.28 -0.83 -14.74
N ASP A 107 10.07 -1.56 -13.64
CA ASP A 107 10.38 -1.08 -12.29
C ASP A 107 11.91 -0.79 -12.17
N GLY A 108 12.71 -1.19 -13.18
CA GLY A 108 14.09 -0.73 -13.41
C GLY A 108 14.23 0.76 -13.75
N THR A 109 13.15 1.46 -14.13
CA THR A 109 13.10 2.93 -14.22
C THR A 109 12.63 3.57 -12.92
N ARG A 110 11.99 2.81 -12.02
CA ARG A 110 11.63 3.26 -10.67
C ARG A 110 12.90 3.36 -9.85
N LYS A 111 13.55 4.52 -9.94
CA LYS A 111 14.70 4.82 -9.10
C LYS A 111 14.25 4.72 -7.64
N PRO A 112 14.91 3.91 -6.81
CA PRO A 112 14.65 3.94 -5.38
C PRO A 112 14.80 5.38 -4.92
N ARG A 113 13.85 5.84 -4.10
CA ARG A 113 13.97 7.16 -3.48
C ARG A 113 15.19 7.13 -2.56
N SER A 114 15.95 8.22 -2.52
CA SER A 114 17.04 8.32 -1.55
C SER A 114 16.47 8.34 -0.13
N MET A 115 17.28 7.89 0.83
CA MET A 115 16.92 7.98 2.25
C MET A 115 16.59 9.42 2.67
N GLU A 116 17.32 10.40 2.15
CA GLU A 116 17.07 11.82 2.41
C GLU A 116 15.67 12.26 1.94
N VAL A 117 15.21 11.80 0.77
CA VAL A 117 13.87 12.12 0.27
C VAL A 117 12.80 11.45 1.14
N MET A 118 13.02 10.20 1.55
CA MET A 118 12.09 9.47 2.40
C MET A 118 12.00 10.06 3.81
N GLU A 119 13.12 10.48 4.38
CA GLU A 119 13.20 11.11 5.70
C GLU A 119 12.48 12.46 5.70
N LYS A 120 12.77 13.33 4.72
CA LYS A 120 12.06 14.61 4.54
C LYS A 120 10.56 14.43 4.38
N GLU A 121 10.13 13.43 3.61
CA GLU A 121 8.71 13.10 3.47
C GLU A 121 8.10 12.63 4.79
N ALA A 122 8.80 11.77 5.54
CA ALA A 122 8.32 11.27 6.83
C ALA A 122 8.22 12.38 7.89
N GLU A 123 9.19 13.29 7.95
CA GLU A 123 9.16 14.47 8.83
C GLU A 123 7.98 15.38 8.50
N TRP A 124 7.81 15.69 7.21
CA TRP A 124 6.68 16.50 6.76
C TRP A 124 5.33 15.84 7.07
N LEU A 125 5.17 14.54 6.78
CA LEU A 125 3.95 13.79 7.10
C LEU A 125 3.66 13.75 8.59
N LYS A 126 4.70 13.64 9.43
CA LYS A 126 4.57 13.70 10.90
C LYS A 126 4.01 15.05 11.34
N GLU A 127 4.54 16.15 10.83
CA GLU A 127 4.05 17.49 11.16
C GLU A 127 2.60 17.70 10.69
N GLU A 128 2.28 17.29 9.45
CA GLU A 128 0.93 17.41 8.91
C GLU A 128 -0.08 16.51 9.65
N LEU A 129 0.34 15.33 10.08
CA LEU A 129 -0.49 14.43 10.88
C LEU A 129 -0.81 15.04 12.26
N ALA A 130 0.17 15.68 12.91
CA ALA A 130 -0.07 16.39 14.17
C ALA A 130 -1.12 17.49 13.98
N LYS A 131 -0.96 18.35 12.96
CA LYS A 131 -1.93 19.40 12.61
C LYS A 131 -3.31 18.83 12.25
N PHE A 132 -3.36 17.64 11.65
CA PHE A 132 -4.61 16.98 11.29
C PHE A 132 -5.36 16.48 12.53
N MET A 133 -4.62 15.93 13.51
CA MET A 133 -5.17 15.42 14.77
C MET A 133 -5.65 16.54 15.69
N ASP A 134 -4.96 17.69 15.71
CA ASP A 134 -5.33 18.85 16.55
C ASP A 134 -6.61 19.57 16.08
N LYS A 135 -7.09 19.29 14.85
CA LYS A 135 -8.31 19.88 14.27
C LYS A 135 -9.57 19.07 14.54
N LYS A 136 -9.48 18.00 15.33
CA LYS A 136 -10.63 17.17 15.74
C LYS A 136 -11.27 17.65 17.03
#